data_AF-A0A6L5HI03-F1
#
_entry.id   AF-A0A6L5HI03-F1
#
_cell.length_a   1.000
_cell.length_b   1.000
_cell.length_c   1.000
_cell.angle_alpha   90.00
_cell.angle_beta   90.00
_cell.angle_gamma   90.00
#
_symmetry.space_group_name_H-M   'P 1'
#
loop_
_entity.id
_entity.type
_entity.pdbx_description
1 polymer ?
#
loop_
_entity_poly.entity_id
_entity_poly.type
_entity_poly.pdbx_seq_one_letter_code
_entity_poly.pdbx_strand_id
1 'polypeptide(L)'
;MQPDPPFKWEHGDEEDEDEAFVPGVDGFRYRSYLSRGSELVVVQEIDGFAREHAILVVTATRVGVDPAGGAQEEYLCESATGDQRWIAPDQIDDWLVSNGKMRDLR
;
A
#
# COMPACT_ATOMS: atom_id res chain seq x y z
N MET A 1 -7.06 -38.33 -27.91
CA MET A 1 -6.50 -37.39 -26.93
C MET A 1 -7.68 -36.73 -26.25
N GLN A 2 -7.96 -37.10 -25.00
CA GLN A 2 -8.98 -36.39 -24.20
C GLN A 2 -8.32 -35.13 -23.61
N PRO A 3 -9.01 -33.98 -23.57
CA PRO A 3 -8.50 -32.83 -22.85
C PRO A 3 -8.52 -33.12 -21.35
N ASP A 4 -7.46 -32.75 -20.64
CA ASP A 4 -7.43 -32.79 -19.18
C ASP A 4 -8.61 -31.99 -18.60
N PRO A 5 -9.25 -32.48 -17.53
CA PRO A 5 -10.31 -31.73 -16.87
C PRO A 5 -9.75 -30.40 -16.33
N PRO A 6 -10.55 -29.32 -16.35
CA PRO A 6 -10.12 -28.03 -15.83
C PRO A 6 -9.77 -28.13 -14.35
N PHE A 7 -8.71 -27.44 -13.95
CA PHE A 7 -8.26 -27.33 -12.57
C PHE A 7 -9.43 -26.93 -11.66
N LYS A 8 -9.79 -27.79 -10.71
CA LYS A 8 -10.79 -27.51 -9.68
C LYS A 8 -10.06 -26.98 -8.44
N TRP A 9 -10.40 -25.75 -8.06
CA TRP A 9 -10.13 -25.26 -6.72
C TRP A 9 -11.04 -26.00 -5.76
N GLU A 10 -10.48 -26.91 -4.96
CA GLU A 10 -11.16 -27.46 -3.79
C GLU A 10 -11.20 -26.33 -2.75
N HIS A 11 -12.25 -25.52 -2.78
CA HIS A 11 -12.58 -24.68 -1.64
C HIS A 11 -12.99 -25.64 -0.52
N GLY A 12 -12.12 -25.82 0.46
CA GLY A 12 -12.47 -26.50 1.69
C GLY A 12 -13.58 -25.71 2.36
N ASP A 13 -14.82 -26.20 2.23
CA ASP A 13 -15.96 -25.76 3.02
C ASP A 13 -15.80 -26.35 4.43
N GLU A 14 -15.44 -25.51 5.40
CA GLU A 14 -16.04 -25.59 6.74
C GLU A 14 -16.38 -24.16 7.19
N GLU A 15 -17.67 -23.99 7.46
CA GLU A 15 -18.35 -22.82 7.95
C GLU A 15 -17.81 -22.42 9.33
N ASP A 16 -17.51 -21.15 9.54
CA ASP A 16 -17.66 -20.52 10.86
C ASP A 16 -18.05 -19.04 10.70
N GLU A 17 -19.29 -18.82 11.11
CA GLU A 17 -19.96 -17.62 11.62
C GLU A 17 -19.14 -16.32 11.69
N ASP A 18 -19.63 -15.27 11.01
CA ASP A 18 -19.51 -13.86 11.38
C ASP A 18 -18.26 -13.48 12.21
N GLU A 19 -17.08 -13.72 11.65
CA GLU A 19 -15.85 -13.18 12.21
C GLU A 19 -15.83 -11.68 11.90
N ALA A 20 -16.52 -10.93 12.75
CA ALA A 20 -16.50 -9.48 12.80
C ALA A 20 -15.04 -9.05 12.61
N PHE A 21 -14.76 -8.41 11.46
CA PHE A 21 -13.46 -7.93 11.04
C PHE A 21 -12.66 -7.46 12.26
N VAL A 22 -11.77 -8.30 12.79
CA VAL A 22 -11.02 -7.99 14.00
C VAL A 22 -9.94 -7.03 13.54
N PRO A 23 -10.07 -5.70 13.78
CA PRO A 23 -9.09 -4.77 13.27
C PRO A 23 -7.78 -5.09 13.99
N GLY A 24 -6.71 -5.35 13.23
CA GLY A 24 -5.48 -5.92 13.77
C GLY A 24 -5.01 -5.15 14.99
N VAL A 25 -5.03 -5.79 16.16
CA VAL A 25 -4.47 -5.54 17.52
C VAL A 25 -4.39 -4.09 18.06
N ASP A 26 -4.17 -3.07 17.23
CA ASP A 26 -4.06 -1.63 17.54
C ASP A 26 -5.02 -0.73 16.72
N GLY A 27 -5.97 -1.30 15.96
CA GLY A 27 -6.98 -0.54 15.22
C GLY A 27 -6.53 0.02 13.86
N PHE A 28 -5.35 -0.37 13.37
CA PHE A 28 -4.83 0.01 12.05
C PHE A 28 -5.35 -0.92 10.95
N ARG A 29 -5.88 -0.33 9.87
CA ARG A 29 -6.27 -1.10 8.66
C ARG A 29 -5.05 -1.70 7.95
N TYR A 30 -3.97 -0.93 7.86
CA TYR A 30 -2.69 -1.35 7.29
C TYR A 30 -1.57 -1.01 8.26
N ARG A 31 -0.69 -1.97 8.54
CA ARG A 31 0.47 -1.78 9.42
C ARG A 31 1.74 -2.28 8.74
N SER A 32 2.81 -1.48 8.82
CA SER A 32 4.08 -1.71 8.14
C SER A 32 3.92 -1.94 6.63
N TYR A 33 3.00 -1.22 6.00
CA TYR A 33 2.70 -1.39 4.57
C TYR A 33 3.91 -1.06 3.69
N LEU A 34 4.64 -0.01 4.05
CA LEU A 34 5.91 0.36 3.44
C LEU A 34 6.98 0.61 4.49
N SER A 35 8.24 0.46 4.09
CA SER A 35 9.39 0.77 4.94
C SER A 35 10.05 2.07 4.50
N ARG A 36 10.74 2.71 5.43
CA ARG A 36 11.59 3.85 5.13
C ARG A 36 12.66 3.42 4.10
N GLY A 37 12.79 4.18 3.01
CA GLY A 37 13.66 3.88 1.88
C GLY A 37 12.95 3.20 0.72
N SER A 38 11.72 2.70 0.87
CA SER A 38 10.98 2.07 -0.23
C SER A 38 10.82 3.00 -1.43
N GLU A 39 11.15 2.51 -2.62
CA GLU A 39 10.93 3.21 -3.87
C GLU A 39 9.57 2.83 -4.47
N LEU A 40 8.77 3.85 -4.74
CA LEU A 40 7.44 3.74 -5.35
C LEU A 40 7.48 4.37 -6.74
N VAL A 41 6.89 3.68 -7.71
CA VAL A 41 6.70 4.19 -9.08
C VAL A 41 5.29 4.73 -9.19
N VAL A 42 5.16 5.95 -9.69
CA VAL A 42 3.88 6.58 -9.97
C VAL A 42 3.28 5.95 -11.23
N VAL A 43 2.12 5.30 -11.09
CA VAL A 43 1.39 4.70 -12.24
C VAL A 43 0.34 5.63 -12.82
N GLN A 44 -0.06 6.67 -12.08
CA GLN A 44 -0.96 7.73 -12.54
C GLN A 44 -0.49 9.07 -11.97
N GLU A 45 -0.52 10.13 -12.78
CA GLU A 45 -0.13 11.48 -12.34
C GLU A 45 -0.84 11.89 -11.04
N ILE A 46 -0.04 12.33 -10.07
CA ILE A 46 -0.52 12.88 -8.81
C ILE A 46 -0.44 14.40 -8.94
N ASP A 47 -1.60 15.02 -9.11
CA ASP A 47 -1.72 16.46 -9.39
C ASP A 47 -0.88 17.31 -8.44
N GLY A 48 -0.03 18.13 -9.04
CA GLY A 48 0.84 19.08 -8.36
C GLY A 48 1.93 18.44 -7.49
N PHE A 49 2.23 17.16 -7.66
CA PHE A 49 3.26 16.47 -6.88
C PHE A 49 4.20 15.60 -7.72
N ALA A 50 3.66 14.69 -8.53
CA ALA A 50 4.49 13.76 -9.29
C ALA A 50 3.82 13.32 -10.60
N ARG A 51 4.62 13.23 -11.66
CA ARG A 51 4.17 12.76 -12.98
C ARG A 51 4.13 11.24 -13.03
N GLU A 52 3.37 10.70 -13.97
CA GLU A 52 3.41 9.27 -14.32
C GLU A 52 4.86 8.80 -14.58
N HIS A 53 5.17 7.60 -14.10
CA HIS A 53 6.49 6.96 -14.07
C HIS A 53 7.58 7.65 -13.23
N ALA A 54 7.25 8.71 -12.48
CA ALA A 54 8.18 9.26 -11.51
C ALA A 54 8.47 8.26 -10.37
N ILE A 55 9.65 8.37 -9.78
CA ILE A 55 10.02 7.60 -8.59
C ILE A 55 9.87 8.49 -7.36
N LEU A 56 9.14 7.97 -6.38
CA LEU A 56 9.03 8.53 -5.03
C LEU A 56 9.78 7.64 -4.05
N VAL A 57 10.33 8.24 -3.01
CA VAL A 57 11.01 7.50 -1.95
C VAL A 57 10.31 7.77 -0.62
N VAL A 58 9.98 6.71 0.11
CA VAL A 58 9.41 6.84 1.45
C VAL A 58 10.51 7.28 2.42
N THR A 59 10.42 8.48 2.99
CA THR A 59 11.46 9.04 3.89
C THR A 59 11.08 9.01 5.36
N ALA A 60 9.79 8.93 5.69
CA ALA A 60 9.28 8.82 7.06
C ALA A 60 7.91 8.13 7.11
N THR A 61 7.53 7.65 8.30
CA THR A 61 6.21 7.10 8.61
C THR A 61 5.60 7.84 9.80
N ARG A 62 4.28 8.02 9.80
CA ARG A 62 3.54 8.56 10.95
C ARG A 62 2.17 7.90 11.09
N VAL A 63 1.53 8.13 12.23
CA VAL A 63 0.12 7.79 12.43
C VAL A 63 -0.74 8.97 11.98
N GLY A 64 -1.62 8.72 11.02
CA GLY A 64 -2.69 9.59 10.56
C GLY A 64 -4.07 9.05 10.92
N VAL A 65 -5.11 9.62 10.31
CA VAL A 65 -6.51 9.23 10.53
C VAL A 65 -7.15 8.92 9.18
N ASP A 66 -7.85 7.81 9.09
CA ASP A 66 -8.57 7.40 7.88
C ASP A 66 -9.91 8.16 7.73
N PRO A 67 -10.56 8.11 6.54
CA PRO A 67 -11.83 8.79 6.32
C PRO A 67 -12.98 8.32 7.22
N ALA A 68 -12.90 7.12 7.80
CA ALA A 68 -13.86 6.57 8.75
C ALA A 68 -13.54 6.96 10.21
N GLY A 69 -12.44 7.69 10.46
CA GLY A 69 -11.99 8.12 11.78
C GLY A 69 -11.10 7.10 12.50
N GLY A 70 -10.68 6.03 11.83
CA GLY A 70 -9.75 5.03 12.35
C GLY A 70 -8.30 5.51 12.28
N ALA A 71 -7.43 4.89 13.09
CA ALA A 71 -6.00 5.14 13.00
C ALA A 71 -5.44 4.46 11.74
N GLN A 72 -4.59 5.17 10.99
CA GLN A 72 -3.88 4.60 9.84
C GLN A 72 -2.43 5.05 9.79
N GLU A 73 -1.58 4.30 9.10
CA GLU A 73 -0.22 4.75 8.81
C GLU A 73 -0.20 5.62 7.55
N GLU A 74 0.56 6.71 7.61
CA GLU A 74 0.84 7.55 6.45
C GLU A 74 2.34 7.58 6.17
N TYR A 75 2.68 7.73 4.89
CA TYR A 75 4.05 7.64 4.37
C TYR A 75 4.47 8.97 3.78
N LEU A 76 5.57 9.53 4.27
CA LEU A 76 6.16 10.73 3.69
C LEU A 76 6.92 10.30 2.43
N CYS A 77 6.38 10.64 1.28
CA CYS A 77 7.01 10.39 0.00
C CYS A 77 7.76 11.65 -0.46
N GLU A 78 9.00 11.46 -0.89
CA GLU A 78 9.84 12.49 -1.48
C GLU A 78 10.01 12.23 -2.98
N SER A 79 9.77 13.26 -3.79
CA SER A 79 10.00 13.22 -5.24
C SER A 79 11.48 13.45 -5.59
N ALA A 80 11.85 13.19 -6.84
CA ALA A 80 13.20 13.48 -7.33
C ALA A 80 13.57 14.98 -7.29
N THR A 81 12.58 15.88 -7.23
CA THR A 81 12.77 17.32 -7.10
C THR A 81 12.90 17.78 -5.64
N GLY A 82 12.75 16.86 -4.68
CA GLY A 82 12.81 17.14 -3.23
C GLY A 82 11.48 17.60 -2.64
N ASP A 83 10.39 17.57 -3.42
CA ASP A 83 9.05 17.85 -2.90
C ASP A 83 8.59 16.70 -2.01
N GLN A 84 7.97 17.02 -0.88
CA GLN A 84 7.54 16.04 0.11
C GLN A 84 6.03 16.09 0.32
N ARG A 85 5.39 14.93 0.35
CA ARG A 85 3.95 14.80 0.61
C ARG A 85 3.66 13.54 1.43
N TRP A 86 2.79 13.68 2.41
CA TRP A 86 2.22 12.54 3.13
C TRP A 86 1.17 11.86 2.25
N ILE A 87 1.28 10.55 2.10
CA ILE A 87 0.39 9.73 1.27
C ILE A 87 -0.17 8.60 2.14
N ALA A 88 -1.50 8.43 2.09
CA ALA A 88 -2.20 7.36 2.79
C ALA A 88 -2.14 6.03 2.01
N PRO A 89 -2.40 4.87 2.65
CA PRO A 89 -2.36 3.56 1.99
C PRO A 89 -3.30 3.48 0.79
N ASP A 90 -4.53 3.98 0.90
CA ASP A 90 -5.50 3.97 -0.21
C ASP A 90 -4.98 4.76 -1.42
N GLN A 91 -4.30 5.89 -1.18
CA GLN A 91 -3.69 6.68 -2.26
C GLN A 91 -2.46 6.00 -2.88
N ILE A 92 -1.75 5.18 -2.10
CA ILE A 92 -0.68 4.33 -2.63
C ILE A 92 -1.30 3.31 -3.58
N ASP A 93 -2.38 2.64 -3.18
CA ASP A 93 -3.05 1.64 -4.01
C ASP A 93 -3.62 2.23 -5.31
N ASP A 94 -4.08 3.48 -5.27
CA ASP A 94 -4.64 4.18 -6.43
C ASP A 94 -3.58 4.67 -7.42
N TRP A 95 -2.44 5.17 -6.95
CA TRP A 95 -1.50 5.93 -7.79
C TRP A 95 -0.08 5.38 -7.86
N LEU A 96 0.29 4.45 -6.97
CA LEU A 96 1.67 4.04 -6.75
C LEU A 96 1.83 2.52 -6.78
N VAL A 97 3.00 2.07 -7.24
CA VAL A 97 3.39 0.67 -7.13
C VAL A 97 4.78 0.55 -6.54
N SER A 98 4.97 -0.37 -5.60
CA SER A 98 6.33 -0.66 -5.10
C SER A 98 7.18 -1.27 -6.20
N ASN A 99 8.36 -0.72 -6.45
CA ASN A 99 9.34 -1.29 -7.38
C ASN A 99 10.18 -2.41 -6.74
N GLY A 100 9.92 -2.74 -5.47
CA GLY A 100 10.72 -3.70 -4.70
C GLY A 100 12.15 -3.24 -4.38
N LYS A 101 12.52 -2.01 -4.76
CA LYS A 101 13.81 -1.42 -4.45
C LYS A 101 13.74 -0.61 -3.16
N MET A 102 14.86 -0.61 -2.44
CA MET A 102 15.06 0.25 -1.28
C MET A 102 16.25 1.17 -1.52
N ARG A 103 16.06 2.44 -1.22
CA ARG A 103 17.09 3.46 -1.19
C ARG A 103 17.67 3.56 0.22
N ASP A 104 18.99 3.53 0.31
CA ASP A 104 19.70 3.76 1.56
C ASP A 104 19.57 5.24 1.95
N LEU A 105 18.97 5.50 3.11
CA LEU A 105 18.72 6.83 3.67
C LEU A 105 19.63 7.04 4.89
N ARG A 106 20.95 7.02 4.65
CA ARG A 106 21.96 7.39 5.66
C ARG A 106 21.94 8.86 6.02
#